data_AF-A0AAW5L7Y0-F1
#
_entry.id   AF-A0AAW5L7Y0-F1
#
_cell.length_a   1.000
_cell.length_b   1.000
_cell.length_c   1.000
_cell.angle_alpha   90.00
_cell.angle_beta   90.00
_cell.angle_gamma   90.00
#
_symmetry.space_group_name_H-M   'P 1'
#
loop_
_entity.id
_entity.type
_entity.pdbx_description
1 polymer ?
#
loop_
_entity_poly.entity_id
_entity_poly.type
_entity_poly.pdbx_seq_one_letter_code
_entity_poly.pdbx_strand_id
1 'polypeptide(L)'
;MKFTREERIQLTYQIGDIIEQKCRRCYYNRSDDASFSISICANCPTGQELRQLGRYFDTEPRQRAGKPGNIPDGLTPARVRELNDQGIPDKEISILFERSPSYVGKVKNRWRKQGLWQGPNRMTKEPSKEKRGERNVSPSE
;
A
#
# COMPACT_ATOMS: atom_id res chain seq x y z
N MET A 1 -24.41 -14.60 -0.62
CA MET A 1 -24.59 -15.19 -1.96
C MET A 1 -23.26 -15.17 -2.69
N LYS A 2 -22.83 -16.21 -3.40
CA LYS A 2 -21.54 -16.16 -4.13
C LYS A 2 -21.85 -15.89 -5.61
N PHE A 3 -21.61 -14.67 -6.08
CA PHE A 3 -21.69 -14.36 -7.51
C PHE A 3 -20.57 -15.07 -8.27
N THR A 4 -20.89 -15.62 -9.44
CA THR A 4 -19.93 -16.17 -10.39
C THR A 4 -19.02 -15.07 -10.94
N ARG A 5 -17.93 -15.44 -11.61
CA ARG A 5 -16.99 -14.46 -12.19
C ARG A 5 -17.70 -13.60 -13.24
N GLU A 6 -18.53 -14.20 -14.07
CA GLU A 6 -19.29 -13.52 -15.12
C GLU A 6 -20.31 -12.54 -14.52
N GLU A 7 -21.03 -12.95 -13.47
CA GLU A 7 -22.00 -12.08 -12.76
C GLU A 7 -21.30 -10.88 -12.11
N ARG A 8 -20.12 -11.07 -11.51
CA ARG A 8 -19.35 -9.95 -10.96
C ARG A 8 -18.89 -8.97 -12.03
N ILE A 9 -18.48 -9.46 -13.20
CA ILE A 9 -18.08 -8.63 -14.33
C ILE A 9 -19.28 -7.79 -14.80
N GLN A 10 -20.44 -8.41 -15.00
CA GLN A 10 -21.66 -7.70 -15.40
C GLN A 10 -22.10 -6.66 -14.37
N LEU A 11 -22.10 -7.01 -13.08
CA LEU A 11 -22.43 -6.09 -12.00
C LEU A 11 -21.46 -4.90 -11.94
N THR A 12 -20.16 -5.13 -12.20
CA THR A 12 -19.15 -4.06 -12.23
C THR A 12 -19.45 -3.06 -13.35
N TYR A 13 -19.81 -3.54 -14.54
CA TYR A 13 -20.20 -2.67 -15.66
C TYR A 13 -21.48 -1.89 -15.36
N GLN A 14 -22.51 -2.55 -14.84
CA GLN A 14 -23.76 -1.90 -14.45
C GLN A 14 -23.55 -0.82 -13.38
N ILE A 15 -22.66 -1.07 -12.41
CA ILE A 15 -22.27 -0.07 -11.41
C ILE A 15 -21.56 1.11 -12.07
N GLY A 16 -20.65 0.85 -13.02
CA GLY A 16 -19.99 1.89 -13.82
C GLY A 16 -20.98 2.79 -14.55
N ASP A 17 -21.96 2.21 -15.25
CA ASP A 17 -23.01 2.94 -15.96
C ASP A 17 -23.85 3.80 -15.01
N ILE A 18 -24.22 3.27 -13.84
CA ILE A 18 -24.96 4.03 -12.82
C ILE A 18 -24.13 5.22 -12.33
N ILE A 19 -22.84 5.02 -12.07
CA ILE A 19 -21.96 6.10 -11.61
C ILE A 19 -21.82 7.17 -12.70
N GLU A 20 -21.60 6.77 -13.96
CA GLU A 20 -21.41 7.71 -15.07
C GLU A 20 -22.69 8.45 -15.45
N GLN A 21 -23.84 7.78 -15.48
CA GLN A 21 -25.10 8.38 -15.88
C GLN A 21 -25.79 9.13 -14.73
N LYS A 22 -25.76 8.58 -13.50
CA LYS A 22 -26.50 9.12 -12.36
C LYS A 22 -25.61 9.89 -11.38
N CYS A 23 -24.42 9.39 -11.03
CA CYS A 23 -23.55 10.08 -10.06
C CYS A 23 -22.83 11.30 -10.65
N ARG A 24 -22.47 11.29 -11.94
CA ARG A 24 -21.84 12.43 -12.62
C ARG A 24 -22.73 13.68 -12.65
N ARG A 25 -24.05 13.50 -12.71
CA ARG A 25 -25.06 14.57 -12.73
C ARG A 25 -25.80 14.72 -11.40
N CYS A 26 -25.37 14.00 -10.36
CA CYS A 26 -26.05 13.98 -9.08
C CYS A 26 -25.96 15.34 -8.38
N TYR A 27 -27.10 15.83 -7.91
CA TYR A 27 -27.21 17.05 -7.11
C TYR A 27 -26.28 17.04 -5.89
N TYR A 28 -26.16 15.89 -5.21
CA TYR A 28 -25.30 15.70 -4.04
C TYR A 28 -23.81 15.51 -4.37
N ASN A 29 -23.45 15.42 -5.65
CA ASN A 29 -22.07 15.30 -6.12
C ASN A 29 -21.59 16.58 -6.83
N ARG A 30 -22.40 17.66 -6.79
CA ARG A 30 -21.93 19.00 -7.11
C ARG A 30 -21.17 19.53 -5.89
N SER A 31 -19.87 19.27 -5.81
CA SER A 31 -19.00 20.18 -5.07
C SER A 31 -18.81 21.41 -5.94
N ASP A 32 -19.14 22.58 -5.40
CA ASP A 32 -18.76 23.86 -6.01
C ASP A 32 -17.24 23.86 -6.28
N ASP A 33 -16.89 24.30 -7.48
CA ASP A 33 -15.57 24.39 -8.08
C ASP A 33 -14.90 23.10 -8.60
N ALA A 34 -15.03 22.96 -9.93
CA ALA A 34 -14.06 22.41 -10.88
C ALA A 34 -13.54 20.97 -10.67
N SER A 35 -14.12 20.18 -9.78
CA SER A 35 -13.80 18.77 -9.64
C SER A 35 -15.05 17.92 -9.84
N PHE A 36 -15.27 17.44 -11.06
CA PHE A 36 -16.12 16.28 -11.30
C PHE A 36 -15.41 15.05 -10.76
N SER A 37 -15.25 14.94 -9.43
CA SER A 37 -14.80 13.69 -8.84
C SER A 37 -15.91 12.67 -9.07
N ILE A 38 -15.56 11.57 -9.74
CA ILE A 38 -16.41 10.39 -9.90
C ILE A 38 -16.44 9.63 -8.56
N SER A 39 -16.59 10.37 -7.46
CA SER A 39 -16.70 9.87 -6.11
C SER A 39 -18.17 9.68 -5.80
N ILE A 40 -18.55 8.47 -5.41
CA ILE A 40 -19.93 8.15 -5.02
C ILE A 40 -20.32 9.04 -3.82
N CYS A 41 -21.38 9.86 -3.93
CA CYS A 41 -21.86 10.72 -2.83
C CYS A 41 -22.24 9.90 -1.58
N ALA A 42 -22.03 10.46 -0.39
CA ALA A 42 -22.41 9.81 0.88
C ALA A 42 -23.88 10.07 1.26
N ASN A 43 -24.45 11.17 0.77
CA ASN A 43 -25.76 11.68 1.19
C ASN A 43 -26.91 11.22 0.27
N CYS A 44 -26.59 10.68 -0.90
CA CYS A 44 -27.58 10.22 -1.86
C CYS A 44 -27.92 8.74 -1.60
N PRO A 45 -29.22 8.32 -1.59
CA PRO A 45 -29.60 6.92 -1.35
C PRO A 45 -28.90 5.94 -2.29
N THR A 46 -28.84 6.26 -3.58
CA THR A 46 -28.10 5.48 -4.59
C THR A 46 -26.61 5.37 -4.25
N GLY A 47 -25.99 6.42 -3.71
CA GLY A 47 -24.58 6.36 -3.34
C GLY A 47 -24.31 5.55 -2.06
N GLN A 48 -25.26 5.52 -1.14
CA GLN A 48 -25.19 4.64 0.02
C GLN A 48 -25.26 3.17 -0.39
N GLU A 49 -26.17 2.81 -1.29
CA GLU A 49 -26.26 1.45 -1.86
C GLU A 49 -24.99 1.06 -2.61
N LEU A 50 -24.47 1.93 -3.49
CA LEU A 50 -23.22 1.66 -4.22
C LEU A 50 -22.02 1.49 -3.29
N ARG A 51 -21.95 2.22 -2.17
CA ARG A 51 -20.90 2.03 -1.15
C ARG A 51 -21.06 0.70 -0.41
N GLN A 52 -22.29 0.28 -0.12
CA GLN A 52 -22.54 -1.04 0.48
C GLN A 52 -22.17 -2.17 -0.49
N LEU A 53 -22.50 -2.03 -1.77
CA LEU A 53 -22.10 -2.97 -2.82
C LEU A 53 -20.58 -2.99 -3.00
N GLY A 54 -19.91 -1.83 -3.00
CA GLY A 54 -18.45 -1.75 -3.05
C GLY A 54 -17.78 -2.51 -1.90
N ARG A 55 -18.31 -2.39 -0.67
CA ARG A 55 -17.85 -3.19 0.48
C ARG A 55 -18.08 -4.68 0.27
N TYR A 56 -19.17 -5.07 -0.38
CA TYR A 56 -19.47 -6.46 -0.73
C TYR A 56 -18.46 -7.04 -1.73
N PHE A 57 -18.08 -6.28 -2.76
CA PHE A 57 -17.04 -6.68 -3.72
C PHE A 57 -15.63 -6.67 -3.10
N ASP A 58 -15.35 -5.75 -2.16
CA ASP A 58 -14.11 -5.70 -1.39
C ASP A 58 -14.00 -6.82 -0.31
N THR A 59 -15.02 -7.68 -0.14
CA THR A 59 -14.95 -8.81 0.81
C THR A 59 -13.99 -9.91 0.38
N GLU A 60 -13.52 -9.92 -0.87
CA GLU A 60 -12.42 -10.79 -1.23
C GLU A 60 -11.11 -10.26 -0.62
N PRO A 61 -10.34 -11.10 0.07
CA PRO A 61 -9.05 -10.70 0.59
C PRO A 61 -8.22 -10.25 -0.60
N ARG A 62 -7.97 -8.95 -0.71
CA ARG A 62 -7.08 -8.41 -1.73
C ARG A 62 -5.78 -9.18 -1.62
N GLN A 63 -5.40 -9.92 -2.67
CA GLN A 63 -4.06 -10.48 -2.79
C GLN A 63 -3.06 -9.34 -3.06
N ARG A 64 -2.95 -8.41 -2.11
CA ARG A 64 -1.91 -7.36 -2.05
C ARG A 64 -0.56 -7.94 -1.62
N ALA A 65 -0.53 -9.21 -1.25
CA ALA A 65 0.71 -9.95 -1.13
C ALA A 65 1.05 -10.47 -2.53
N GLY A 66 1.93 -9.76 -3.25
CA GLY A 66 2.67 -10.41 -4.33
C GLY A 66 3.21 -11.75 -3.83
N LYS A 67 3.28 -12.75 -4.73
CA LYS A 67 3.79 -14.10 -4.42
C LYS A 67 4.94 -13.99 -3.43
N PRO A 68 4.95 -14.73 -2.31
CA PRO A 68 6.02 -14.64 -1.33
C PRO A 68 7.32 -14.87 -2.07
N GLY A 69 8.05 -13.76 -2.32
CA GLY A 69 9.26 -13.81 -3.11
C GLY A 69 10.18 -14.84 -2.47
N ASN A 70 10.67 -15.76 -3.28
CA ASN A 70 11.59 -16.82 -2.87
C ASN A 70 12.70 -16.16 -2.04
N ILE A 71 12.76 -16.51 -0.74
CA ILE A 71 13.83 -16.00 0.12
C ILE A 71 15.12 -16.55 -0.49
N PRO A 72 16.08 -15.70 -0.88
CA PRO A 72 17.31 -16.19 -1.48
C PRO A 72 18.02 -17.15 -0.53
N ASP A 73 18.62 -18.20 -1.08
CA ASP A 73 19.34 -19.20 -0.30
C ASP A 73 20.42 -18.52 0.55
N GLY A 74 20.51 -18.94 1.82
CA GLY A 74 21.42 -18.34 2.80
C GLY A 74 20.90 -17.09 3.51
N LEU A 75 19.78 -16.47 3.09
CA LEU A 75 19.16 -15.36 3.82
C LEU A 75 18.28 -15.89 4.96
N THR A 76 18.93 -16.27 6.06
CA THR A 76 18.28 -16.78 7.27
C THR A 76 18.25 -15.73 8.39
N PRO A 77 17.35 -15.86 9.39
CA PRO A 77 17.35 -14.98 10.56
C PRO A 77 18.71 -14.94 11.26
N ALA A 78 19.40 -16.08 11.39
CA ALA A 78 20.71 -16.16 12.03
C ALA A 78 21.76 -15.35 11.25
N ARG A 79 21.81 -15.51 9.93
CA ARG A 79 22.76 -14.79 9.08
C ARG A 79 22.51 -13.28 9.13
N VAL A 80 21.25 -12.86 9.15
CA VAL A 80 20.92 -11.44 9.27
C VAL A 80 21.29 -10.89 10.64
N ARG A 81 21.19 -11.64 11.73
CA ARG A 81 21.68 -11.19 13.07
C ARG A 81 23.18 -11.00 13.07
N GLU A 82 23.93 -11.98 12.61
CA GLU A 82 25.39 -11.92 12.51
C GLU A 82 25.87 -10.68 11.73
N LEU A 83 25.25 -10.39 10.59
CA LEU A 83 25.59 -9.21 9.78
C LEU A 83 25.21 -7.88 10.47
N ASN A 84 24.09 -7.86 11.21
CA ASN A 84 23.72 -6.70 12.01
C ASN A 84 24.68 -6.49 13.19
N ASP A 85 25.15 -7.56 13.83
CA ASP A 85 26.12 -7.50 14.93
C ASP A 85 27.50 -7.00 14.42
N GLN A 86 27.82 -7.25 13.16
CA GLN A 86 28.96 -6.66 12.45
C GLN A 86 28.74 -5.19 12.04
N GLY A 87 27.58 -4.60 12.34
CA GLY A 87 27.24 -3.22 12.01
C GLY A 87 26.78 -2.99 10.56
N ILE A 88 26.51 -4.06 9.79
CA ILE A 88 26.06 -3.94 8.40
C ILE A 88 24.56 -3.64 8.38
N PRO A 89 24.13 -2.51 7.80
CA PRO A 89 22.73 -2.12 7.79
C PRO A 89 21.90 -2.99 6.83
N ASP A 90 20.59 -3.06 7.07
CA ASP A 90 19.65 -3.89 6.29
C ASP A 90 19.65 -3.60 4.78
N LYS A 91 19.97 -2.35 4.40
CA LYS A 91 20.13 -1.95 3.00
C LYS A 91 21.31 -2.65 2.35
N GLU A 92 22.46 -2.70 3.02
CA GLU A 92 23.67 -3.33 2.52
C GLU A 92 23.54 -4.85 2.50
N ILE A 93 22.91 -5.43 3.54
CA ILE A 93 22.54 -6.86 3.53
C ILE A 93 21.62 -7.16 2.33
N SER A 94 20.62 -6.32 2.05
CA SER A 94 19.71 -6.57 0.92
C SER A 94 20.45 -6.59 -0.42
N ILE A 95 21.46 -5.72 -0.59
CA ILE A 95 22.28 -5.64 -1.80
C ILE A 95 23.19 -6.87 -1.92
N LEU A 96 23.76 -7.35 -0.81
CA LEU A 96 24.59 -8.57 -0.76
C LEU A 96 23.85 -9.80 -1.28
N PHE A 97 22.52 -9.85 -1.08
CA PHE A 97 21.66 -10.94 -1.56
C PHE A 97 20.97 -10.62 -2.89
N GLU A 98 21.48 -9.65 -3.66
CA GLU A 98 20.94 -9.24 -4.97
C GLU A 98 19.43 -8.87 -4.93
N ARG A 99 19.00 -8.27 -3.83
CA ARG A 99 17.60 -7.84 -3.63
C ARG A 99 17.48 -6.32 -3.53
N SER A 100 16.23 -5.85 -3.66
CA SER A 100 15.92 -4.43 -3.47
C SER A 100 16.38 -3.96 -2.08
N PRO A 101 16.84 -2.72 -1.90
CA PRO A 101 17.29 -2.14 -0.63
C PRO A 101 16.33 -2.30 0.57
N SER A 102 15.04 -2.50 0.31
CA SER A 102 13.99 -2.66 1.32
C SER A 102 13.70 -4.12 1.70
N TYR A 103 14.37 -5.09 1.06
CA TYR A 103 13.97 -6.49 1.08
C TYR A 103 14.15 -7.11 2.48
N VAL A 104 15.34 -6.96 3.09
CA VAL A 104 15.62 -7.53 4.43
C VAL A 104 14.64 -7.00 5.47
N GLY A 105 14.30 -5.70 5.43
CA GLY A 105 13.27 -5.14 6.33
C GLY A 105 11.88 -5.75 6.13
N LYS A 106 11.49 -6.07 4.89
CA LYS A 106 10.22 -6.78 4.61
C LYS A 106 10.27 -8.23 5.11
N VAL A 107 11.42 -8.89 4.99
CA VAL A 107 11.62 -10.27 5.44
C VAL A 107 11.67 -10.36 6.97
N LYS A 108 12.37 -9.46 7.67
CA LYS A 108 12.36 -9.34 9.14
C LYS A 108 10.94 -9.17 9.68
N ASN A 109 10.12 -8.35 9.02
CA ASN A 109 8.70 -8.20 9.35
C ASN A 109 7.92 -9.52 9.25
N ARG A 110 8.19 -10.33 8.22
CA ARG A 110 7.56 -11.65 8.06
C ARG A 110 8.02 -12.61 9.16
N TRP A 111 9.32 -12.67 9.43
CA TRP A 111 9.88 -13.51 10.50
C TRP A 111 9.39 -13.13 11.89
N ARG A 112 9.18 -11.84 12.16
CA ARG A 112 8.59 -11.38 13.42
C ARG A 112 7.17 -11.92 13.60
N LYS A 113 6.33 -11.86 12.56
CA LYS A 113 4.97 -12.43 12.60
C LYS A 113 4.96 -13.95 12.83
N GLN A 114 6.05 -14.63 12.50
CA GLN A 114 6.25 -16.06 12.70
C GLN A 114 6.99 -16.39 14.01
N GLY A 115 7.36 -15.39 14.82
CA GLY A 115 8.15 -15.58 16.04
C GLY A 115 9.64 -15.87 15.83
N LEU A 116 10.13 -15.87 14.58
CA LEU A 116 11.51 -16.19 14.21
C LEU A 116 12.49 -15.00 14.37
N TRP A 117 11.95 -13.78 14.56
CA TRP A 117 12.75 -12.57 14.73
C TRP A 117 12.35 -11.79 15.99
N GLN A 118 13.29 -11.67 16.92
CA GLN A 118 13.19 -10.88 18.14
C GLN A 118 14.28 -9.79 18.06
N GLY A 119 13.91 -8.60 17.60
CA GLY A 119 14.85 -7.51 17.39
C GLY A 119 14.30 -6.33 16.57
N PRO A 120 15.05 -5.21 16.50
CA PRO A 120 14.66 -4.03 15.73
C PRO A 120 14.48 -4.37 14.25
N ASN A 121 13.50 -3.70 13.63
CA ASN A 121 13.04 -4.00 12.27
C ASN A 121 13.86 -3.30 11.18
N ARG A 122 14.62 -2.29 11.59
CA ARG A 122 15.46 -1.47 10.73
C ARG A 122 16.73 -1.18 11.49
N MET A 123 17.84 -1.75 11.02
CA MET A 123 19.14 -1.17 11.28
C MET A 123 19.39 -0.12 10.20
N THR A 124 19.14 1.13 10.55
CA THR A 124 19.59 2.30 9.78
C THR A 124 20.96 2.68 10.32
N LYS A 125 21.90 3.11 9.44
CA LYS A 125 23.05 3.89 9.90
C LYS A 125 22.52 5.02 10.79
N GLU A 126 23.12 5.23 11.96
CA GLU A 126 22.81 6.42 12.75
C GLU A 126 22.92 7.64 11.82
N PRO A 127 21.93 8.55 11.83
CA PRO A 127 22.05 9.76 11.05
C PRO A 127 23.26 10.53 11.62
N SER A 128 24.33 10.61 10.84
CA SER A 128 25.35 11.62 11.09
C SER A 128 24.61 12.96 11.15
N LYS A 129 24.73 13.65 12.28
CA LYS A 129 24.17 14.98 12.47
C LYS A 129 24.90 15.94 11.53
N GLU A 130 24.48 16.01 10.27
CA GLU A 130 25.01 16.98 9.32
C GLU A 130 23.89 17.93 8.86
N LYS A 131 24.26 19.19 8.81
CA LYS A 131 23.45 20.35 9.18
C LYS A 131 22.36 20.65 8.15
N ARG A 132 21.22 21.10 8.69
CA ARG A 132 20.10 21.75 7.98
C ARG A 132 20.62 22.98 7.23
N GLY A 133 20.98 22.80 5.96
CA GLY A 133 21.28 23.88 5.02
C GLY A 133 20.02 24.70 4.71
N GLU A 134 20.19 26.01 4.75
CA GLU A 134 19.17 27.05 4.71
C GLU A 134 18.25 26.98 3.48
N ARG A 135 16.95 27.18 3.70
CA ARG A 135 15.98 27.48 2.64
C ARG A 135 16.19 28.93 2.22
N ASN A 136 16.78 29.15 1.05
CA ASN A 136 16.68 30.43 0.38
C ASN A 136 15.25 30.58 -0.14
N VAL A 137 14.50 31.47 0.50
CA VAL A 137 13.25 32.04 -0.03
C VAL A 137 13.68 33.20 -0.91
N SER A 138 13.49 33.09 -2.23
CA SER A 138 13.58 34.26 -3.10
C SER A 138 12.21 34.96 -3.19
N PRO A 139 12.17 36.30 -3.25
CA PRO A 139 10.94 37.07 -3.17
C PRO A 139 10.20 37.10 -4.51
N SER A 140 8.88 37.25 -4.41
CA SER A 140 7.97 37.54 -5.51
C SER A 140 8.34 38.84 -6.24
N GLU A 141 8.15 38.83 -7.55
CA GLU A 141 7.73 40.01 -8.32
C GLU A 141 6.35 39.73 -8.92
#